data_AF-A0A5C6UP72-F1
#
_entry.id   AF-A0A5C6UP72-F1
#
_cell.length_a   1.000
_cell.length_b   1.000
_cell.length_c   1.000
_cell.angle_alpha   90.00
_cell.angle_beta   90.00
_cell.angle_gamma   90.00
#
_symmetry.space_group_name_H-M   'P 1'
#
loop_
_entity.id
_entity.type
_entity.pdbx_description
1 polymer ?
#
loop_
_entity_poly.entity_id
_entity_poly.type
_entity_poly.pdbx_seq_one_letter_code
_entity_poly.pdbx_strand_id
1 'polypeptide(L)'
;MASTKFNPSARTLLLFAVALVVVTMLVPYGYIVAYPLRLFGTFVHETGHALATVVTGGSVSGMHVNLDTSGLTLSRGGASLLISSAGYLGTVALGAALLVAGRRQAWARKVLMVLGVGTLLATAIFGGYGSSMLAVGGFILGVGLWALGRRRSRADQPAGALYAGGAVATLAALAYLGFSGALLTWIIGLVAAALLLGVAFYAAPWVQHMLVIALGVQLSFDGLHSIRYLIDHTVAARGHSDAVNMAQFTGIPATVWAVLWALVGVAIVVVAFALFWRENKRESFEASIQ
;
A
#
# COMPACT_ATOMS: atom_id res chain seq x y z
N MET A 1 -30.08 26.98 -14.11
CA MET A 1 -30.07 25.56 -13.72
C MET A 1 -28.82 25.31 -12.90
N ALA A 2 -28.93 25.17 -11.58
CA ALA A 2 -27.80 24.70 -10.77
C ALA A 2 -27.53 23.25 -11.19
N SER A 3 -26.40 22.98 -11.84
CA SER A 3 -25.98 21.61 -12.12
C SER A 3 -25.91 20.89 -10.78
N THR A 4 -26.80 19.93 -10.54
CA THR A 4 -26.71 19.06 -9.38
C THR A 4 -25.36 18.35 -9.46
N LYS A 5 -24.40 18.80 -8.64
CA LYS A 5 -23.07 18.18 -8.60
C LYS A 5 -23.28 16.73 -8.19
N PHE A 6 -22.89 15.79 -9.05
CA PHE A 6 -22.94 14.36 -8.77
C PHE A 6 -22.22 14.07 -7.45
N ASN A 7 -22.96 13.65 -6.42
CA ASN A 7 -22.43 13.31 -5.10
C ASN A 7 -23.09 12.03 -4.57
N PRO A 8 -22.59 10.84 -4.97
CA PRO A 8 -23.15 9.55 -4.56
C PRO A 8 -23.01 9.34 -3.05
N SER A 9 -23.98 8.64 -2.46
CA SER A 9 -23.92 8.29 -1.03
C SER A 9 -22.76 7.32 -0.75
N ALA A 10 -22.19 7.37 0.45
CA ALA A 10 -21.12 6.45 0.86
C ALA A 10 -21.54 4.97 0.75
N ARG A 11 -22.82 4.65 0.99
CA ARG A 11 -23.34 3.29 0.82
C ARG A 11 -23.36 2.86 -0.64
N THR A 12 -23.78 3.75 -1.54
CA THR A 12 -23.76 3.46 -2.98
C THR A 12 -22.33 3.20 -3.45
N LEU A 13 -21.37 4.01 -2.98
CA LEU A 13 -19.94 3.82 -3.24
C LEU A 13 -19.42 2.48 -2.68
N LEU A 14 -19.82 2.11 -1.46
CA LEU A 14 -19.44 0.82 -0.87
C LEU A 14 -19.99 -0.35 -1.67
N LEU A 15 -21.29 -0.35 -1.99
CA LEU A 15 -21.91 -1.42 -2.76
C LEU A 15 -21.24 -1.55 -4.14
N PHE A 16 -20.94 -0.43 -4.79
CA PHE A 16 -20.20 -0.41 -6.04
C PHE A 16 -18.79 -0.98 -5.88
N ALA A 17 -18.03 -0.56 -4.86
CA ALA A 17 -16.70 -1.06 -4.59
C ALA A 17 -16.68 -2.57 -4.32
N VAL A 18 -17.59 -3.07 -3.49
CA VAL A 18 -17.74 -4.51 -3.22
C VAL A 18 -18.10 -5.27 -4.49
N ALA A 19 -19.07 -4.77 -5.27
CA ALA A 19 -19.44 -5.39 -6.53
C ALA A 19 -18.25 -5.43 -7.50
N LEU A 20 -17.48 -4.35 -7.61
CA LEU A 20 -16.29 -4.29 -8.46
C LEU A 20 -15.27 -5.36 -8.03
N VAL A 21 -14.94 -5.44 -6.74
CA VAL A 21 -13.98 -6.45 -6.24
C VAL A 21 -14.49 -7.86 -6.52
N VAL A 22 -15.74 -8.17 -6.18
CA VAL A 22 -16.34 -9.49 -6.43
C VAL A 22 -16.33 -9.83 -7.93
N VAL A 23 -16.70 -8.89 -8.80
CA VAL A 23 -16.67 -9.09 -10.26
C VAL A 23 -15.25 -9.39 -10.75
N THR A 24 -14.24 -8.67 -10.26
CA THR A 24 -12.83 -8.95 -10.64
C THR A 24 -12.34 -10.33 -10.17
N MET A 25 -12.99 -10.92 -9.17
CA MET A 25 -12.68 -12.28 -8.70
C MET A 25 -13.42 -13.38 -9.48
N LEU A 26 -14.62 -13.08 -10.01
CA LEU A 26 -15.47 -14.07 -10.67
C LEU A 26 -15.29 -14.12 -12.19
N VAL A 27 -14.95 -12.99 -12.82
CA VAL A 27 -14.86 -12.87 -14.28
C VAL A 27 -13.48 -13.34 -14.78
N PRO A 28 -13.42 -14.14 -15.87
CA PRO A 28 -12.15 -14.47 -16.51
C PRO A 28 -11.35 -13.19 -16.82
N TYR A 29 -10.06 -13.20 -16.52
CA TYR A 29 -9.16 -12.04 -16.67
C TYR A 29 -9.44 -10.84 -15.73
N GLY A 30 -10.37 -10.95 -14.78
CA GLY A 30 -10.59 -9.91 -13.77
C GLY A 30 -9.33 -9.61 -12.92
N TYR A 31 -8.42 -10.59 -12.81
CA TYR A 31 -7.12 -10.42 -12.17
C TYR A 31 -6.26 -9.32 -12.82
N ILE A 32 -6.41 -9.04 -14.12
CA ILE A 32 -5.65 -7.99 -14.82
C ILE A 32 -6.04 -6.61 -14.30
N VAL A 33 -7.33 -6.40 -14.06
CA VAL A 33 -7.85 -5.14 -13.50
C VAL A 33 -7.42 -4.99 -12.04
N ALA A 34 -7.47 -6.09 -11.28
CA ALA A 34 -7.04 -6.09 -9.89
C ALA A 34 -5.50 -6.06 -9.73
N TYR A 35 -4.72 -6.36 -10.76
CA TYR A 35 -3.28 -6.59 -10.67
C TYR A 35 -2.50 -5.41 -10.08
N PRO A 36 -2.68 -4.14 -10.53
CA PRO A 36 -2.00 -3.01 -9.91
C PRO A 36 -2.35 -2.83 -8.43
N LEU A 37 -3.60 -3.15 -8.06
CA LEU A 37 -4.07 -3.07 -6.67
C LEU A 37 -3.51 -4.21 -5.82
N ARG A 38 -3.35 -5.42 -6.39
CA ARG A 38 -2.72 -6.57 -5.73
C ARG A 38 -1.22 -6.34 -5.48
N LEU A 39 -0.52 -5.72 -6.43
CA LEU A 39 0.86 -5.27 -6.22
C LEU A 39 0.95 -4.25 -5.09
N PHE A 40 0.01 -3.30 -5.03
CA PHE A 40 -0.08 -2.36 -3.92
C PHE A 40 -0.41 -3.07 -2.59
N GLY A 41 -1.32 -4.05 -2.58
CA GLY A 41 -1.61 -4.87 -1.41
C GLY A 41 -0.39 -5.63 -0.90
N THR A 42 0.41 -6.19 -1.81
CA THR A 42 1.70 -6.83 -1.48
C THR A 42 2.69 -5.82 -0.91
N PHE A 43 2.79 -4.63 -1.51
CA PHE A 43 3.63 -3.55 -0.97
C PHE A 43 3.20 -3.16 0.46
N VAL A 44 1.90 -3.08 0.73
CA VAL A 44 1.35 -2.81 2.07
C VAL A 44 1.70 -3.95 3.04
N HIS A 45 1.59 -5.21 2.61
CA HIS A 45 1.96 -6.40 3.39
C HIS A 45 3.43 -6.34 3.82
N GLU A 46 4.34 -6.13 2.88
CA GLU A 46 5.79 -6.01 3.15
C GLU A 46 6.10 -4.80 4.03
N THR A 47 5.43 -3.67 3.80
CA THR A 47 5.56 -2.49 4.67
C THR A 47 5.11 -2.80 6.10
N GLY A 48 4.08 -3.63 6.27
CA GLY A 48 3.63 -4.11 7.58
C GLY A 48 4.73 -4.85 8.35
N HIS A 49 5.41 -5.79 7.70
CA HIS A 49 6.59 -6.45 8.27
C HIS A 49 7.68 -5.45 8.63
N ALA A 50 8.04 -4.56 7.69
CA ALA A 50 9.10 -3.58 7.90
C ALA A 50 8.82 -2.65 9.10
N LEU A 51 7.59 -2.15 9.21
CA LEU A 51 7.17 -1.29 10.32
C LEU A 51 7.17 -2.05 11.64
N ALA A 52 6.63 -3.27 11.67
CA ALA A 52 6.63 -4.09 12.89
C ALA A 52 8.06 -4.40 13.35
N THR A 53 8.99 -4.65 12.43
CA THR A 53 10.40 -4.86 12.73
C THR A 53 11.01 -3.63 13.39
N VAL A 54 10.86 -2.45 12.80
CA VAL A 54 11.45 -1.21 13.34
C VAL A 54 10.81 -0.84 14.69
N VAL A 55 9.49 -0.92 14.82
CA VAL A 55 8.76 -0.59 16.05
C VAL A 55 9.14 -1.52 17.21
N THR A 56 9.49 -2.77 16.91
CA THR A 56 9.89 -3.75 17.92
C THR A 56 11.39 -3.77 18.19
N GLY A 57 12.14 -2.78 17.68
CA GLY A 57 13.58 -2.62 17.91
C GLY A 57 14.49 -3.43 17.00
N GLY A 58 13.94 -4.01 15.93
CA GLY A 58 14.69 -4.67 14.87
C GLY A 58 15.19 -3.70 13.79
N SER A 59 15.87 -4.25 12.80
CA SER A 59 16.36 -3.53 11.61
C SER A 59 15.88 -4.19 10.33
N VAL A 60 15.56 -3.37 9.33
CA VAL A 60 15.11 -3.83 8.01
C VAL A 60 16.24 -3.61 7.02
N SER A 61 16.67 -4.67 6.35
CA SER A 61 17.69 -4.58 5.29
C SER A 61 17.11 -4.15 3.96
N GLY A 62 15.81 -4.34 3.76
CA GLY A 62 15.12 -4.08 2.50
C GLY A 62 13.82 -4.85 2.36
N MET A 63 12.93 -4.34 1.52
CA MET A 63 11.76 -5.06 1.04
C MET A 63 11.68 -5.04 -0.49
N HIS A 64 11.17 -6.13 -1.06
CA HIS A 64 10.96 -6.30 -2.49
C HIS A 64 9.56 -6.78 -2.80
N VAL A 65 9.01 -6.29 -3.92
CA VAL A 65 7.75 -6.76 -4.48
C VAL A 65 8.02 -7.25 -5.91
N ASN A 66 7.53 -8.45 -6.22
CA ASN A 66 7.73 -9.11 -7.50
C ASN A 66 6.49 -9.02 -8.39
N LEU A 67 6.67 -9.26 -9.71
CA LEU A 67 5.58 -9.22 -10.68
C LEU A 67 4.55 -10.36 -10.50
N ASP A 68 4.90 -11.43 -9.80
CA ASP A 68 3.98 -12.51 -9.46
C ASP A 68 3.14 -12.20 -8.20
N THR A 69 3.18 -10.95 -7.70
CA THR A 69 2.54 -10.48 -6.46
C THR A 69 3.08 -11.13 -5.19
N SER A 70 4.25 -11.78 -5.25
CA SER A 70 5.01 -12.14 -4.05
C SER A 70 5.83 -10.96 -3.54
N GLY A 71 6.18 -11.01 -2.26
CA GLY A 71 7.05 -10.03 -1.63
C GLY A 71 8.02 -10.70 -0.66
N LEU A 72 9.05 -9.95 -0.28
CA LEU A 72 10.01 -10.37 0.74
C LEU A 72 10.54 -9.16 1.50
N THR A 73 10.41 -9.20 2.82
CA THR A 73 11.03 -8.23 3.74
C THR A 73 12.12 -8.89 4.57
N LEU A 74 13.36 -8.44 4.38
CA LEU A 74 14.50 -8.93 5.16
C LEU A 74 14.62 -8.16 6.46
N SER A 75 14.22 -8.81 7.56
CA SER A 75 14.25 -8.27 8.92
C SER A 75 15.31 -8.96 9.77
N ARG A 76 15.95 -8.22 10.67
CA ARG A 76 16.88 -8.72 11.70
C ARG A 76 16.50 -8.19 13.07
N GLY A 77 16.34 -9.09 14.04
CA GLY A 77 15.87 -8.74 15.39
C GLY A 77 14.39 -8.32 15.41
N GLY A 78 13.95 -7.73 16.52
CA GLY A 78 12.55 -7.40 16.76
C GLY A 78 11.72 -8.59 17.25
N ALA A 79 10.42 -8.38 17.42
CA ALA A 79 9.51 -9.39 17.94
C ALA A 79 8.90 -10.22 16.80
N SER A 80 9.46 -11.41 16.54
CA SER A 80 9.02 -12.31 15.44
C SER A 80 7.51 -12.54 15.41
N LEU A 81 6.86 -12.67 16.57
CA LEU A 81 5.41 -12.81 16.68
C LEU A 81 4.65 -11.65 16.01
N LEU A 82 5.06 -10.42 16.29
CA LEU A 82 4.44 -9.22 15.74
C LEU A 82 4.81 -9.05 14.28
N ILE A 83 6.08 -9.30 13.93
CA ILE A 83 6.58 -9.17 12.56
C ILE A 83 5.84 -10.13 11.63
N SER A 84 5.82 -11.43 11.91
CA SER A 84 5.16 -12.42 11.04
C SER A 84 3.64 -12.22 10.95
N SER A 85 3.01 -11.67 11.99
CA SER A 85 1.57 -11.34 11.95
C SER A 85 1.27 -10.06 11.14
N ALA A 86 2.22 -9.12 11.07
CA ALA A 86 1.98 -7.76 10.58
C ALA A 86 1.69 -7.67 9.08
N GLY A 87 2.17 -8.60 8.26
CA GLY A 87 1.87 -8.58 6.83
C GLY A 87 0.37 -8.79 6.57
N TYR A 88 -0.14 -9.97 6.95
CA TYR A 88 -1.54 -10.32 6.72
C TYR A 88 -2.50 -9.44 7.54
N LEU A 89 -2.30 -9.35 8.86
CA LEU A 89 -3.19 -8.58 9.72
C LEU A 89 -3.05 -7.07 9.51
N GLY A 90 -1.87 -6.57 9.17
CA GLY A 90 -1.66 -5.15 8.87
C GLY A 90 -2.36 -4.73 7.58
N THR A 91 -2.34 -5.57 6.55
CA THR A 91 -3.07 -5.32 5.29
C THR A 91 -4.58 -5.25 5.54
N VAL A 92 -5.13 -6.21 6.30
CA VAL A 92 -6.55 -6.23 6.68
C VAL A 92 -6.90 -5.02 7.57
N ALA A 93 -6.06 -4.70 8.54
CA ALA A 93 -6.27 -3.57 9.45
C ALA A 93 -6.24 -2.23 8.71
N LEU A 94 -5.35 -2.05 7.72
CA LEU A 94 -5.34 -0.86 6.87
C LEU A 94 -6.62 -0.80 6.03
N GLY A 95 -7.03 -1.90 5.42
CA GLY A 95 -8.31 -1.98 4.69
C GLY A 95 -9.50 -1.56 5.55
N ALA A 96 -9.60 -2.09 6.77
CA ALA A 96 -10.63 -1.73 7.74
C ALA A 96 -10.56 -0.25 8.16
N ALA A 97 -9.35 0.28 8.41
CA ALA A 97 -9.17 1.70 8.74
C ALA A 97 -9.64 2.63 7.61
N LEU A 98 -9.38 2.26 6.36
CA LEU A 98 -9.87 2.99 5.19
C LEU A 98 -11.38 2.94 5.04
N LEU A 99 -12.02 1.79 5.33
CA LEU A 99 -13.48 1.72 5.39
C LEU A 99 -14.02 2.64 6.49
N VAL A 100 -13.47 2.58 7.71
CA VAL A 100 -13.88 3.43 8.82
C VAL A 100 -13.74 4.92 8.49
N ALA A 101 -12.64 5.32 7.83
CA ALA A 101 -12.45 6.70 7.39
C ALA A 101 -13.37 7.08 6.21
N GLY A 102 -13.62 6.13 5.31
CA GLY A 102 -14.53 6.22 4.18
C GLY A 102 -16.00 6.33 4.56
N ARG A 103 -16.35 6.28 5.85
CA ARG A 103 -17.72 6.62 6.31
C ARG A 103 -18.08 8.06 6.00
N ARG A 104 -17.09 8.96 5.95
CA ARG A 104 -17.29 10.39 5.80
C ARG A 104 -16.44 10.94 4.66
N GLN A 105 -17.09 11.52 3.64
CA GLN A 105 -16.43 12.09 2.47
C GLN A 105 -15.34 13.12 2.82
N ALA A 106 -15.56 13.91 3.89
CA ALA A 106 -14.65 14.96 4.33
C ALA A 106 -13.23 14.47 4.67
N TRP A 107 -13.05 13.19 5.02
CA TRP A 107 -11.75 12.62 5.35
C TRP A 107 -10.99 12.10 4.14
N ALA A 108 -11.66 11.87 3.01
CA ALA A 108 -11.11 11.14 1.87
C ALA A 108 -9.80 11.75 1.36
N ARG A 109 -9.77 13.07 1.15
CA ARG A 109 -8.56 13.79 0.72
C ARG A 109 -7.39 13.60 1.68
N LYS A 110 -7.61 13.79 2.99
CA LYS A 110 -6.56 13.68 4.02
C LYS A 110 -6.02 12.25 4.09
N VAL A 111 -6.91 11.26 4.03
CA VAL A 111 -6.54 9.84 4.04
C VAL A 111 -5.67 9.49 2.84
N LEU A 112 -6.04 9.92 1.64
CA LEU A 112 -5.23 9.70 0.43
C LEU A 112 -3.87 10.41 0.50
N MET A 113 -3.80 11.60 1.10
CA MET A 113 -2.51 12.27 1.33
C MET A 113 -1.62 11.48 2.29
N VAL A 114 -2.17 11.01 3.42
CA VAL A 114 -1.42 10.20 4.40
C VAL A 114 -0.96 8.89 3.77
N LEU A 115 -1.83 8.19 3.04
CA LEU A 115 -1.45 6.98 2.31
C LEU A 115 -0.37 7.27 1.26
N GLY A 116 -0.54 8.31 0.44
CA GLY A 116 0.41 8.64 -0.62
C GLY A 116 1.79 9.00 -0.09
N VAL A 117 1.85 9.86 0.95
CA VAL A 117 3.12 10.21 1.62
C VAL A 117 3.70 8.99 2.34
N GLY A 118 2.87 8.20 3.02
CA GLY A 118 3.31 6.97 3.69
C GLY A 118 3.94 5.98 2.72
N THR A 119 3.34 5.78 1.56
CA THR A 119 3.88 4.93 0.47
C THR A 119 5.21 5.49 -0.06
N LEU A 120 5.34 6.81 -0.25
CA LEU A 120 6.63 7.42 -0.64
C LEU A 120 7.71 7.17 0.41
N LEU A 121 7.39 7.38 1.69
CA LEU A 121 8.33 7.18 2.78
C LEU A 121 8.72 5.72 2.92
N ALA A 122 7.77 4.79 2.87
CA ALA A 122 8.04 3.35 2.89
C ALA A 122 8.91 2.92 1.70
N THR A 123 8.65 3.47 0.50
CA THR A 123 9.48 3.21 -0.69
C THR A 123 10.90 3.73 -0.49
N ALA A 124 11.03 4.98 -0.05
CA ALA A 124 12.32 5.63 0.15
C ALA A 124 13.12 4.94 1.24
N ILE A 125 12.50 4.53 2.36
CA ILE A 125 13.18 3.97 3.53
C ILE A 125 13.44 2.47 3.37
N PHE A 126 12.46 1.69 2.90
CA PHE A 126 12.54 0.23 2.90
C PHE A 126 12.71 -0.38 1.51
N GLY A 127 12.45 0.34 0.41
CA GLY A 127 12.46 -0.25 -0.93
C GLY A 127 13.85 -0.66 -1.40
N GLY A 128 14.08 -1.96 -1.58
CA GLY A 128 15.34 -2.51 -2.10
C GLY A 128 16.32 -3.03 -1.06
N TYR A 129 17.33 -3.79 -1.49
CA TYR A 129 18.37 -4.32 -0.61
C TYR A 129 19.42 -3.24 -0.35
N GLY A 130 19.68 -2.91 0.91
CA GLY A 130 20.68 -1.93 1.31
C GLY A 130 20.08 -0.54 1.55
N SER A 131 20.91 0.50 1.52
CA SER A 131 20.49 1.87 1.78
C SER A 131 19.81 2.46 0.55
N SER A 132 18.51 2.19 0.44
CA SER A 132 17.53 2.94 -0.37
C SER A 132 17.75 4.47 -0.31
N MET A 133 18.26 4.98 0.82
CA MET A 133 18.74 6.35 1.01
C MET A 133 19.84 6.81 0.04
N LEU A 134 20.69 5.92 -0.48
CA LEU A 134 21.68 6.26 -1.50
C LEU A 134 21.02 6.62 -2.83
N ALA A 135 19.97 5.87 -3.22
CA ALA A 135 19.18 6.21 -4.39
C ALA A 135 18.49 7.57 -4.20
N VAL A 136 17.89 7.81 -3.02
CA VAL A 136 17.32 9.11 -2.65
C VAL A 136 18.36 10.22 -2.78
N GLY A 137 19.54 10.05 -2.19
CA GLY A 137 20.63 11.02 -2.26
C GLY A 137 21.08 11.31 -3.69
N GLY A 138 21.21 10.27 -4.52
CA GLY A 138 21.55 10.40 -5.93
C GLY A 138 20.50 11.18 -6.73
N PHE A 139 19.20 10.93 -6.50
CA PHE A 139 18.14 11.72 -7.13
C PHE A 139 18.09 13.17 -6.64
N ILE A 140 18.24 13.40 -5.32
CA ILE A 140 18.29 14.76 -4.75
C ILE A 140 19.46 15.53 -5.34
N LEU A 141 20.65 14.92 -5.40
CA LEU A 141 21.83 15.53 -6.01
C LEU A 141 21.60 15.81 -7.50
N GLY A 142 21.04 14.85 -8.24
CA GLY A 142 20.70 14.99 -9.64
C GLY A 142 19.78 16.17 -9.92
N VAL A 143 18.66 16.23 -9.21
CA VAL A 143 17.67 17.32 -9.30
C VAL A 143 18.25 18.65 -8.82
N GLY A 144 19.04 18.65 -7.75
CA GLY A 144 19.69 19.83 -7.20
C GLY A 144 20.67 20.47 -8.18
N LEU A 145 21.54 19.67 -8.80
CA LEU A 145 22.46 20.12 -9.85
C LEU A 145 21.70 20.62 -11.07
N TRP A 146 20.63 19.96 -11.48
CA TRP A 146 19.81 20.39 -12.61
C TRP A 146 19.08 21.71 -12.33
N ALA A 147 18.56 21.89 -11.12
CA ALA A 147 17.93 23.14 -10.67
C ALA A 147 18.95 24.30 -10.59
N LEU A 148 20.16 24.04 -10.09
CA LEU A 148 21.25 25.02 -10.06
C LEU A 148 21.71 25.38 -11.48
N GLY A 149 21.82 24.38 -12.36
CA GLY A 149 22.11 24.58 -13.79
C GLY A 149 21.08 25.49 -14.45
N ARG A 150 19.79 25.27 -14.18
CA ARG A 150 18.70 26.15 -14.66
C ARG A 150 18.83 27.59 -14.14
N ARG A 151 19.19 27.78 -12.86
CA ARG A 151 19.42 29.12 -12.30
C ARG A 151 20.60 29.82 -12.98
N ARG A 152 21.70 29.10 -13.21
CA ARG A 152 22.91 29.63 -13.86
C ARG A 152 22.68 30.00 -15.32
N SER A 153 21.99 29.12 -16.05
CA SER A 153 21.62 29.34 -17.45
C SER A 153 20.69 30.53 -17.64
N ARG A 154 19.82 30.84 -16.66
CA ARG A 154 18.98 32.05 -16.68
C ARG A 154 19.77 33.34 -16.41
N ALA A 155 20.98 33.23 -15.88
CA ALA A 155 21.89 34.35 -15.64
C ALA A 155 23.01 34.41 -16.71
N ASP A 156 22.80 33.75 -17.86
CA ASP A 156 23.75 33.66 -18.99
C ASP A 156 25.15 33.14 -18.60
N GLN A 157 25.22 32.34 -17.53
CA GLN A 157 26.45 31.70 -17.08
C GLN A 157 26.54 30.24 -17.55
N PRO A 158 27.76 29.69 -17.73
CA PRO A 158 27.95 28.32 -18.20
C PRO A 158 27.41 27.27 -17.21
N ALA A 159 26.42 26.51 -17.66
CA ALA A 159 25.70 25.51 -16.85
C ALA A 159 25.94 24.05 -17.29
N GLY A 160 26.70 23.82 -18.37
CA GLY A 160 26.85 22.49 -18.98
C GLY A 160 27.33 21.41 -18.01
N ALA A 161 28.34 21.71 -17.19
CA ALA A 161 28.85 20.79 -16.16
C ALA A 161 27.80 20.43 -15.09
N LEU A 162 26.90 21.37 -14.75
CA LEU A 162 25.84 21.13 -13.76
C LEU A 162 24.78 20.19 -14.34
N TYR A 163 24.39 20.38 -15.59
CA TYR A 163 23.46 19.46 -16.27
C TYR A 163 24.07 18.08 -16.45
N ALA A 164 25.34 17.99 -16.87
CA ALA A 164 26.05 16.72 -17.02
C ALA A 164 26.19 15.99 -15.67
N GLY A 165 26.62 16.69 -14.61
CA GLY A 165 26.69 16.12 -13.26
C GLY A 165 25.33 15.66 -12.73
N GLY A 166 24.27 16.44 -12.99
CA GLY A 166 22.91 16.07 -12.63
C GLY A 166 22.43 14.79 -13.33
N ALA A 167 22.73 14.65 -14.63
CA ALA A 167 22.42 13.45 -15.40
C ALA A 167 23.19 12.23 -14.89
N VAL A 168 24.49 12.36 -14.64
CA VAL A 168 25.33 11.27 -14.10
C VAL A 168 24.82 10.80 -12.74
N ALA A 169 24.52 11.72 -11.81
CA ALA A 169 23.99 11.36 -10.49
C ALA A 169 22.64 10.63 -10.59
N THR A 170 21.76 11.07 -11.49
CA THR A 170 20.45 10.44 -11.73
C THR A 170 20.61 9.04 -12.34
N LEU A 171 21.47 8.90 -13.35
CA LEU A 171 21.75 7.61 -13.99
C LEU A 171 22.42 6.63 -13.02
N ALA A 172 23.32 7.11 -12.16
CA ALA A 172 23.94 6.29 -11.12
C ALA A 172 22.89 5.80 -10.09
N ALA A 173 21.96 6.65 -9.68
CA ALA A 173 20.85 6.26 -8.80
C ALA A 173 19.96 5.19 -9.45
N LEU A 174 19.60 5.36 -10.72
CA LEU A 174 18.83 4.38 -11.49
C LEU A 174 19.58 3.05 -11.65
N ALA A 175 20.87 3.10 -11.97
CA ALA A 175 21.72 1.92 -12.08
C ALA A 175 21.79 1.17 -10.74
N TYR A 176 21.99 1.89 -9.63
CA TYR A 176 21.98 1.30 -8.29
C TYR A 176 20.65 0.60 -7.98
N LEU A 177 19.52 1.22 -8.30
CA LEU A 177 18.20 0.60 -8.14
C LEU A 177 18.03 -0.66 -9.02
N GLY A 178 18.55 -0.62 -10.25
CA GLY A 178 18.55 -1.78 -11.15
C GLY A 178 19.37 -2.95 -10.60
N PHE A 179 20.62 -2.69 -10.21
CA PHE A 179 21.53 -3.74 -9.70
C PHE A 179 21.12 -4.29 -8.32
N SER A 180 20.44 -3.51 -7.49
CA SER A 180 19.91 -3.95 -6.19
C SER A 180 18.59 -4.74 -6.28
N GLY A 181 18.03 -4.89 -7.49
CA GLY A 181 16.70 -5.46 -7.71
C GLY A 181 15.56 -4.60 -7.14
N ALA A 182 15.87 -3.39 -6.64
CA ALA A 182 14.92 -2.50 -5.98
C ALA A 182 14.02 -1.74 -6.96
N LEU A 183 14.44 -1.66 -8.23
CA LEU A 183 13.79 -0.83 -9.25
C LEU A 183 12.29 -1.09 -9.36
N LEU A 184 11.87 -2.36 -9.37
CA LEU A 184 10.45 -2.71 -9.48
C LEU A 184 9.66 -2.21 -8.27
N THR A 185 10.13 -2.50 -7.06
CA THR A 185 9.51 -2.03 -5.80
C THR A 185 9.40 -0.51 -5.77
N TRP A 186 10.44 0.19 -6.24
CA TRP A 186 10.44 1.64 -6.37
C TRP A 186 9.42 2.14 -7.39
N ILE A 187 9.33 1.52 -8.56
CA ILE A 187 8.32 1.87 -9.57
C ILE A 187 6.92 1.69 -8.99
N ILE A 188 6.63 0.55 -8.36
CA ILE A 188 5.32 0.27 -7.74
C ILE A 188 4.99 1.34 -6.69
N GLY A 189 5.92 1.59 -5.77
CA GLY A 189 5.73 2.56 -4.69
C GLY A 189 5.55 4.00 -5.19
N LEU A 190 6.39 4.44 -6.14
CA LEU A 190 6.31 5.79 -6.72
C LEU A 190 5.04 5.99 -7.55
N VAL A 191 4.65 5.00 -8.36
CA VAL A 191 3.41 5.06 -9.15
C VAL A 191 2.19 5.07 -8.23
N ALA A 192 2.15 4.17 -7.23
CA ALA A 192 1.05 4.14 -6.27
C ALA A 192 0.93 5.47 -5.51
N ALA A 193 2.05 6.01 -5.01
CA ALA A 193 2.07 7.31 -4.36
C ALA A 193 1.63 8.45 -5.27
N ALA A 194 2.12 8.51 -6.51
CA ALA A 194 1.74 9.53 -7.48
C ALA A 194 0.24 9.48 -7.79
N LEU A 195 -0.34 8.29 -7.93
CA LEU A 195 -1.78 8.11 -8.14
C LEU A 195 -2.59 8.55 -6.91
N LEU A 196 -2.19 8.13 -5.70
CA LEU A 196 -2.86 8.50 -4.45
C LEU A 196 -2.85 10.02 -4.23
N LEU A 197 -1.68 10.65 -4.37
CA LEU A 197 -1.53 12.09 -4.22
C LEU A 197 -2.22 12.84 -5.37
N GLY A 198 -2.10 12.35 -6.59
CA GLY A 198 -2.78 12.91 -7.77
C GLY A 198 -4.29 12.97 -7.57
N VAL A 199 -4.91 11.88 -7.10
CA VAL A 199 -6.34 11.86 -6.77
C VAL A 199 -6.66 12.79 -5.60
N ALA A 200 -5.81 12.84 -4.57
CA ALA A 200 -6.01 13.72 -3.42
C ALA A 200 -5.99 15.22 -3.78
N PHE A 201 -5.19 15.64 -4.77
CA PHE A 201 -5.07 17.05 -5.15
C PHE A 201 -5.95 17.46 -6.32
N TYR A 202 -6.19 16.56 -7.28
CA TYR A 202 -6.80 16.94 -8.57
C TYR A 202 -8.17 16.32 -8.82
N ALA A 203 -8.54 15.24 -8.13
CA ALA A 203 -9.83 14.58 -8.39
C ALA A 203 -10.99 15.24 -7.64
N ALA A 204 -12.21 15.05 -8.16
CA ALA A 204 -13.42 15.49 -7.49
C ALA A 204 -13.62 14.78 -6.14
N PRO A 205 -14.30 15.41 -5.15
CA PRO A 205 -14.48 14.83 -3.82
C PRO A 205 -15.12 13.44 -3.80
N TRP A 206 -16.05 13.16 -4.72
CA TRP A 206 -16.67 11.84 -4.82
C TRP A 206 -15.70 10.77 -5.33
N VAL A 207 -14.74 11.13 -6.20
CA VAL A 207 -13.71 10.21 -6.71
C VAL A 207 -12.71 9.87 -5.60
N GLN A 208 -12.31 10.89 -4.81
CA GLN A 208 -11.46 10.68 -3.65
C GLN A 208 -12.11 9.70 -2.66
N HIS A 209 -13.40 9.91 -2.39
CA HIS A 209 -14.18 9.08 -1.48
C HIS A 209 -14.36 7.67 -2.01
N MET A 210 -14.70 7.53 -3.30
CA MET A 210 -14.76 6.25 -3.99
C MET A 210 -13.44 5.50 -3.85
N LEU A 211 -12.30 6.15 -4.12
CA LEU A 211 -10.99 5.50 -4.06
C LEU A 211 -10.65 5.00 -2.64
N VAL A 212 -10.92 5.80 -1.61
CA VAL A 212 -10.69 5.37 -0.21
C VAL A 212 -11.53 4.14 0.13
N ILE A 213 -12.81 4.13 -0.25
CA ILE A 213 -13.69 2.98 -0.02
C ILE A 213 -13.22 1.77 -0.83
N ALA A 214 -12.90 1.95 -2.11
CA ALA A 214 -12.43 0.89 -2.99
C ALA A 214 -11.13 0.25 -2.50
N LEU A 215 -10.14 1.06 -2.08
CA LEU A 215 -8.92 0.56 -1.46
C LEU A 215 -9.20 -0.16 -0.14
N GLY A 216 -10.11 0.36 0.67
CA GLY A 216 -10.53 -0.29 1.92
C GLY A 216 -11.13 -1.68 1.70
N VAL A 217 -12.03 -1.82 0.72
CA VAL A 217 -12.60 -3.12 0.32
C VAL A 217 -11.50 -4.01 -0.25
N GLN A 218 -10.73 -3.53 -1.23
CA GLN A 218 -9.71 -4.33 -1.91
C GLN A 218 -8.66 -4.88 -0.93
N LEU A 219 -8.08 -4.06 -0.07
CA LEU A 219 -7.07 -4.51 0.91
C LEU A 219 -7.66 -5.49 1.93
N SER A 220 -8.91 -5.28 2.34
CA SER A 220 -9.60 -6.21 3.25
C SER A 220 -9.78 -7.58 2.60
N PHE A 221 -10.21 -7.62 1.34
CA PHE A 221 -10.42 -8.87 0.59
C PHE A 221 -9.11 -9.55 0.22
N ASP A 222 -8.10 -8.79 -0.24
CA ASP A 222 -6.78 -9.33 -0.58
C ASP A 222 -6.12 -9.95 0.66
N GLY A 223 -6.15 -9.27 1.81
CA GLY A 223 -5.60 -9.81 3.06
C GLY A 223 -6.27 -11.13 3.47
N LEU A 224 -7.60 -11.22 3.41
CA LEU A 224 -8.34 -12.45 3.70
C LEU A 224 -8.06 -13.57 2.68
N HIS A 225 -8.00 -13.23 1.39
CA HIS A 225 -7.71 -14.18 0.32
C HIS A 225 -6.29 -14.75 0.46
N SER A 226 -5.32 -13.90 0.82
CA SER A 226 -3.94 -14.32 1.04
C SER A 226 -3.79 -15.25 2.25
N ILE A 227 -4.56 -15.05 3.32
CA ILE A 227 -4.59 -15.99 4.46
C ILE A 227 -5.24 -17.33 4.05
N ARG A 228 -6.30 -17.32 3.24
CA ARG A 228 -6.88 -18.56 2.71
C ARG A 228 -5.86 -19.33 1.86
N TYR A 229 -5.18 -18.64 0.96
CA TYR A 229 -4.12 -19.22 0.15
C TYR A 229 -3.03 -19.85 1.03
N LEU A 230 -2.65 -19.19 2.12
CA LEU A 230 -1.72 -19.72 3.12
C LEU A 230 -2.23 -21.02 3.75
N ILE A 231 -3.50 -21.11 4.14
CA ILE A 231 -4.09 -22.35 4.70
C ILE A 231 -4.03 -23.49 3.68
N ASP A 232 -4.46 -23.23 2.44
CA ASP A 232 -4.50 -24.25 1.38
C ASP A 232 -3.08 -24.78 1.05
N HIS A 233 -2.07 -23.91 1.09
CA HIS A 233 -0.69 -24.27 0.74
C HIS A 233 0.18 -24.72 1.94
N THR A 234 -0.18 -24.37 3.17
CA THR A 234 0.52 -24.87 4.38
C THR A 234 0.20 -26.34 4.67
N VAL A 235 -0.99 -26.81 4.30
CA VAL A 235 -1.39 -28.23 4.40
C VAL A 235 -0.61 -29.12 3.43
N ALA A 236 -0.10 -28.56 2.32
CA ALA A 236 0.63 -29.31 1.29
C ALA A 236 2.15 -29.47 1.53
N ALA A 237 2.71 -28.83 2.56
CA ALA A 237 4.14 -28.82 2.96
C ALA A 237 5.18 -28.25 1.96
N ARG A 238 6.23 -27.61 2.51
CA ARG A 238 7.52 -27.17 1.89
C ARG A 238 7.67 -25.74 1.35
N GLY A 239 7.09 -24.71 1.98
CA GLY A 239 7.36 -23.30 1.65
C GLY A 239 7.86 -22.46 2.83
N HIS A 240 8.71 -21.46 2.57
CA HIS A 240 8.98 -20.37 3.53
C HIS A 240 7.76 -19.43 3.52
N SER A 241 7.07 -19.32 4.65
CA SER A 241 5.91 -18.42 4.83
C SER A 241 5.90 -17.86 6.24
N ASP A 242 5.16 -16.77 6.48
CA ASP A 242 5.07 -16.17 7.81
C ASP A 242 4.53 -17.13 8.86
N ALA A 243 3.58 -18.00 8.49
CA ALA A 243 3.06 -19.02 9.39
C ALA A 243 4.12 -20.10 9.71
N VAL A 244 5.00 -20.43 8.76
CA VAL A 244 6.12 -21.34 9.00
C VAL A 244 7.17 -20.68 9.90
N ASN A 245 7.46 -19.39 9.71
CA ASN A 245 8.33 -18.61 10.59
C ASN A 245 7.78 -18.60 12.04
N MET A 246 6.46 -18.42 12.17
CA MET A 246 5.77 -18.52 13.45
C MET A 246 5.87 -19.91 14.08
N ALA A 247 5.70 -20.95 13.28
CA ALA A 247 5.78 -22.32 13.76
C ALA A 247 7.18 -22.68 14.27
N GLN A 248 8.22 -22.24 13.56
CA GLN A 248 9.60 -22.40 14.00
C GLN A 248 9.91 -21.63 15.28
N PHE A 249 9.35 -20.42 15.44
CA PHE A 249 9.58 -19.60 16.62
C PHE A 249 8.82 -20.09 17.87
N THR A 250 7.59 -20.58 17.70
CA THR A 250 6.67 -20.90 18.82
C THR A 250 6.48 -22.39 19.09
N GLY A 251 6.86 -23.25 18.15
CA GLY A 251 6.55 -24.69 18.16
C GLY A 251 5.09 -25.02 17.83
N ILE A 252 4.22 -24.02 17.62
CA ILE A 252 2.81 -24.21 17.27
C ILE A 252 2.66 -24.38 15.76
N PRO A 253 1.90 -25.35 15.24
CA PRO A 253 1.79 -25.59 13.80
C PRO A 253 1.37 -24.36 12.98
N ALA A 254 1.94 -24.21 11.79
CA ALA A 254 1.69 -23.08 10.89
C ALA A 254 0.19 -22.90 10.56
N THR A 255 -0.55 -24.00 10.41
CA THR A 255 -2.00 -23.98 10.16
C THR A 255 -2.79 -23.34 11.28
N VAL A 256 -2.37 -23.50 12.55
CA VAL A 256 -3.02 -22.88 13.71
C VAL A 256 -2.88 -21.37 13.65
N TRP A 257 -1.68 -20.87 13.32
CA TRP A 257 -1.44 -19.43 13.13
C TRP A 257 -2.23 -18.87 11.94
N ALA A 258 -2.24 -19.57 10.82
CA ALA A 258 -3.00 -19.15 9.64
C ALA A 258 -4.51 -19.06 9.93
N VAL A 259 -5.08 -20.05 10.63
CA VAL A 259 -6.50 -20.03 11.06
C VAL A 259 -6.76 -18.91 12.05
N LEU A 260 -5.86 -18.69 13.02
CA LEU A 260 -6.00 -17.59 13.98
C LEU A 260 -6.04 -16.23 13.28
N TRP A 261 -5.10 -15.98 12.35
CA TRP A 261 -5.09 -14.75 11.57
C TRP A 261 -6.33 -14.61 10.70
N ALA A 262 -6.85 -15.70 10.13
CA ALA A 262 -8.10 -15.67 9.37
C ALA A 262 -9.28 -15.21 10.24
N LEU A 263 -9.43 -15.79 11.44
CA LEU A 263 -10.51 -15.44 12.36
C LEU A 263 -10.42 -13.97 12.81
N VAL A 264 -9.23 -13.52 13.18
CA VAL A 264 -8.98 -12.12 13.57
C VAL A 264 -9.26 -11.18 12.39
N GLY A 265 -8.76 -11.51 11.20
CA GLY A 265 -8.99 -10.74 9.99
C GLY A 265 -10.48 -10.62 9.65
N VAL A 266 -11.22 -11.72 9.68
CA VAL A 266 -12.67 -11.73 9.43
C VAL A 266 -13.39 -10.86 10.45
N ALA A 267 -13.05 -10.96 11.74
CA ALA A 267 -13.64 -10.13 12.78
C ALA A 267 -13.40 -8.63 12.53
N ILE A 268 -12.16 -8.24 12.17
CA ILE A 268 -11.81 -6.85 11.83
C ILE A 268 -12.66 -6.34 10.67
N VAL A 269 -12.76 -7.12 9.58
CA VAL A 269 -13.53 -6.74 8.39
C VAL A 269 -15.02 -6.63 8.73
N VAL A 270 -15.60 -7.61 9.41
CA VAL A 270 -17.03 -7.60 9.79
C VAL A 270 -17.35 -6.37 10.64
N VAL A 271 -16.51 -6.03 11.63
CA VAL A 271 -16.69 -4.84 12.45
C VAL A 271 -16.61 -3.56 11.61
N ALA A 272 -15.63 -3.44 10.72
CA ALA A 272 -15.48 -2.27 9.86
C ALA A 272 -16.69 -2.06 8.94
N PHE A 273 -17.17 -3.13 8.30
CA PHE A 273 -18.37 -3.10 7.46
C PHE A 273 -19.64 -2.76 8.28
N ALA A 274 -19.79 -3.34 9.47
CA ALA A 274 -20.93 -3.07 10.34
C ALA A 274 -20.95 -1.60 10.80
N LEU A 275 -19.80 -1.03 11.19
CA LEU A 275 -19.66 0.38 11.53
C LEU A 275 -19.99 1.27 10.34
N PHE A 276 -19.46 0.94 9.16
CA PHE A 276 -19.74 1.68 7.93
C PHE A 276 -21.23 1.71 7.61
N TRP A 277 -21.88 0.55 7.68
CA TRP A 277 -23.28 0.41 7.32
C TRP A 277 -24.22 1.10 8.31
N ARG A 278 -23.96 0.96 9.62
CA ARG A 278 -24.80 1.51 10.69
C ARG A 278 -24.81 3.02 10.74
N GLU A 279 -23.66 3.68 10.59
CA GLU A 279 -23.59 5.14 10.68
C GLU A 279 -24.25 5.78 9.46
N ASN A 280 -23.88 5.34 8.26
CA ASN A 280 -24.50 5.83 7.04
C ASN A 280 -26.00 5.55 7.06
N LYS A 281 -26.40 4.31 7.46
CA LYS A 281 -27.68 3.94 8.10
C LYS A 281 -28.58 5.11 8.48
N ARG A 282 -28.10 5.71 9.55
CA ARG A 282 -28.72 6.72 10.38
C ARG A 282 -28.76 8.05 9.65
N GLU A 283 -27.65 8.46 9.03
CA GLU A 283 -27.56 9.72 8.28
C GLU A 283 -28.58 9.80 7.14
N SER A 284 -28.80 8.72 6.37
CA SER A 284 -29.82 8.75 5.32
C SER A 284 -31.25 8.84 5.84
N PHE A 285 -31.49 8.23 7.01
CA PHE A 285 -32.81 8.26 7.64
C PHE A 285 -33.08 9.66 8.21
N GLU A 286 -32.13 10.21 8.97
CA GLU A 286 -32.20 11.58 9.49
C GLU A 286 -32.41 12.60 8.36
N ALA A 287 -31.70 12.47 7.23
CA ALA A 287 -31.86 13.34 6.06
C ALA A 287 -33.20 13.17 5.32
N SER A 288 -33.93 12.06 5.52
CA SER A 288 -35.24 11.83 4.85
C SER A 288 -36.43 12.42 5.62
N ILE A 289 -36.21 12.84 6.87
CA ILE A 289 -37.25 13.36 7.78
C ILE A 289 -37.09 14.90 7.95
N GLN A 290 -36.02 15.47 7.39
CA GLN A 290 -35.78 16.91 7.26
C GLN A 290 -36.28 17.42 5.92
#